data_AF-A0A356WZB6-F1
#
_entry.id   AF-A0A356WZB6-F1
#
_cell.length_a   1.000
_cell.length_b   1.000
_cell.length_c   1.000
_cell.angle_alpha   90.00
_cell.angle_beta   90.00
_cell.angle_gamma   90.00
#
_symmetry.space_group_name_H-M   'P 1'
#
loop_
_entity.id
_entity.type
_entity.pdbx_description
1 polymer ?
#
loop_
_entity_poly.entity_id
_entity_poly.type
_entity_poly.pdbx_seq_one_letter_code
_entity_poly.pdbx_strand_id
1 'polypeptide(L)'
;FYVYMMLGYDFDTFSRLGGDPYFSKAQNILSLAQSSQAIGWARANNNRRNRNILVSEITTSSYHPLREAYYEYHRLGLDKFIDTPFEARQNVLKAIEKIQENKRRATSNYLFDIFFDAKAREVSAIFDEADTDLRLEAYEILRETDQGHLSEYENLQN
;
A
#
# COMPACT_ATOMS: atom_id res chain seq x y z
N PHE A 1 -12.64 -12.77 -8.25
CA PHE A 1 -11.44 -12.53 -7.43
C PHE A 1 -11.03 -11.07 -7.48
N TYR A 2 -10.51 -10.56 -8.61
CA TYR A 2 -9.98 -9.19 -8.66
C TYR A 2 -10.99 -8.08 -8.35
N VAL A 3 -12.25 -8.22 -8.74
CA VAL A 3 -13.31 -7.28 -8.33
C VAL A 3 -13.37 -7.17 -6.79
N TYR A 4 -13.28 -8.29 -6.07
CA TYR A 4 -13.27 -8.28 -4.61
C TYR A 4 -11.95 -7.74 -4.03
N MET A 5 -10.82 -7.94 -4.71
CA MET A 5 -9.56 -7.29 -4.30
C MET A 5 -9.67 -5.77 -4.44
N MET A 6 -10.17 -5.28 -5.57
CA MET A 6 -10.38 -3.85 -5.83
C MET A 6 -11.32 -3.23 -4.80
N LEU A 7 -12.47 -3.87 -4.53
CA LEU A 7 -13.40 -3.42 -3.50
C LEU A 7 -12.78 -3.45 -2.09
N GLY A 8 -11.92 -4.43 -1.80
CA GLY A 8 -11.20 -4.49 -0.54
C GLY A 8 -10.28 -3.29 -0.34
N TYR A 9 -9.46 -2.98 -1.34
CA TYR A 9 -8.60 -1.80 -1.31
C TYR A 9 -9.40 -0.50 -1.25
N ASP A 10 -10.46 -0.39 -2.05
CA ASP A 10 -11.33 0.79 -2.09
C ASP A 10 -11.95 1.06 -0.71
N PHE A 11 -12.56 0.05 -0.07
CA PHE A 11 -13.19 0.24 1.23
C PHE A 11 -12.18 0.47 2.37
N ASP A 12 -10.96 -0.05 2.27
CA ASP A 12 -9.87 0.30 3.19
C ASP A 12 -9.50 1.80 3.11
N THR A 13 -9.78 2.48 2.00
CA THR A 13 -9.58 3.95 1.91
C THR A 13 -10.67 4.73 2.64
N PHE A 14 -11.89 4.20 2.75
CA PHE A 14 -13.03 4.90 3.40
C PHE A 14 -13.12 4.66 4.90
N SER A 15 -12.63 3.51 5.39
CA SER A 15 -12.58 3.20 6.82
C SER A 15 -11.46 2.22 7.14
N ARG A 16 -10.95 2.28 8.37
CA ARG A 16 -9.91 1.35 8.84
C ARG A 16 -10.38 -0.09 8.71
N LEU A 17 -9.65 -0.88 7.91
CA LEU A 17 -9.95 -2.29 7.61
C LEU A 17 -11.34 -2.51 6.96
N GLY A 18 -11.92 -1.47 6.35
CA GLY A 18 -13.25 -1.55 5.71
C GLY A 18 -13.34 -2.58 4.58
N GLY A 19 -12.21 -3.00 4.02
CA GLY A 19 -12.10 -4.01 2.97
C GLY A 19 -12.36 -5.46 3.41
N ASP A 20 -12.44 -5.74 4.72
CA ASP A 20 -12.55 -7.10 5.27
C ASP A 20 -13.63 -7.98 4.61
N PRO A 21 -14.87 -7.50 4.39
CA PRO A 21 -15.91 -8.32 3.77
C PRO A 21 -15.55 -8.73 2.33
N TYR A 22 -14.78 -7.92 1.62
CA TYR A 22 -14.42 -8.15 0.22
C TYR A 22 -13.18 -9.05 0.11
N PHE A 23 -12.15 -8.80 0.92
CA PHE A 23 -10.99 -9.70 0.98
C PHE A 23 -11.42 -11.11 1.43
N SER A 24 -12.37 -11.23 2.36
CA SER A 24 -12.96 -12.52 2.74
C SER A 24 -13.62 -13.24 1.56
N LYS A 25 -14.35 -12.51 0.71
CA LYS A 25 -14.92 -13.08 -0.53
C LYS A 25 -13.84 -13.50 -1.52
N ALA A 26 -12.75 -12.73 -1.66
CA ALA A 26 -11.61 -13.12 -2.48
C ALA A 26 -10.92 -14.38 -1.93
N GLN A 27 -10.79 -14.51 -0.62
CA GLN A 27 -10.22 -15.68 0.06
C GLN A 27 -11.08 -16.94 -0.16
N ASN A 28 -12.41 -16.80 -0.14
CA ASN A 28 -13.31 -17.91 -0.45
C ASN A 28 -13.14 -18.40 -1.89
N ILE A 29 -12.97 -17.48 -2.87
CA ILE A 29 -12.67 -17.87 -4.25
C ILE A 29 -11.34 -18.60 -4.34
N LEU A 30 -10.31 -18.13 -3.61
CA LEU A 30 -9.03 -18.83 -3.57
C LEU A 30 -9.19 -20.26 -3.05
N SER A 31 -9.91 -20.46 -1.95
CA SER A 31 -10.14 -21.78 -1.36
C SER A 31 -10.82 -22.74 -2.35
N LEU A 32 -11.84 -22.26 -3.07
CA LEU A 32 -12.51 -23.05 -4.11
C LEU A 32 -11.56 -23.40 -5.26
N ALA A 33 -10.75 -22.43 -5.71
CA ALA A 33 -9.84 -22.59 -6.84
C ALA A 33 -8.65 -23.50 -6.54
N GLN A 34 -8.21 -23.62 -5.29
CA GLN A 34 -7.10 -24.50 -4.91
C GLN A 34 -7.34 -25.98 -5.27
N SER A 35 -8.61 -26.43 -5.26
CA SER A 35 -8.97 -27.80 -5.67
C SER A 35 -8.65 -28.11 -7.14
N SER A 36 -8.63 -27.09 -8.00
CA SER A 36 -8.43 -27.22 -9.45
C SER A 36 -6.95 -27.30 -9.87
N GLN A 37 -6.02 -27.04 -8.96
CA GLN A 37 -4.56 -26.93 -9.23
C GLN A 37 -4.19 -25.97 -10.37
N ALA A 38 -5.08 -25.03 -10.73
CA ALA A 38 -4.84 -24.07 -11.79
C ALA A 38 -3.66 -23.13 -11.44
N ILE A 39 -2.85 -22.80 -12.45
CA ILE A 39 -1.66 -21.94 -12.30
C ILE A 39 -2.06 -20.60 -11.69
N GLY A 40 -1.30 -20.15 -10.68
CA GLY A 40 -1.51 -18.88 -9.99
C GLY A 40 -2.53 -18.91 -8.85
N TRP A 41 -3.22 -20.03 -8.63
CA TRP A 41 -4.15 -20.25 -7.49
C TRP A 41 -3.54 -21.11 -6.38
N ALA A 42 -2.61 -22.00 -6.75
CA ALA A 42 -1.81 -22.76 -5.80
C ALA A 42 -0.65 -21.93 -5.25
N ARG A 43 -0.17 -22.29 -4.05
CA ARG A 43 1.12 -21.80 -3.55
C ARG A 43 2.22 -22.40 -4.43
N ALA A 44 2.95 -21.55 -5.13
CA ALA A 44 4.07 -21.95 -5.97
C ALA A 44 5.38 -21.51 -5.32
N ASN A 45 6.33 -22.44 -5.16
CA ASN A 45 7.62 -22.15 -4.56
C ASN A 45 8.47 -21.18 -5.42
N ASN A 46 8.25 -21.17 -6.74
CA ASN A 46 9.00 -20.37 -7.71
C ASN A 46 8.32 -19.05 -8.10
N ASN A 47 7.05 -18.84 -7.75
CA ASN A 47 6.34 -17.60 -8.06
C ASN A 47 5.64 -17.06 -6.81
N ARG A 48 6.26 -16.07 -6.16
CA ARG A 48 5.73 -15.41 -4.96
C ARG A 48 4.77 -14.26 -5.28
N ARG A 49 4.61 -13.88 -6.56
CA ARG A 49 3.64 -12.86 -7.01
C ARG A 49 2.47 -13.54 -7.74
N ASN A 50 1.51 -14.01 -6.96
CA ASN A 50 0.34 -14.74 -7.48
C ASN A 50 -0.93 -14.44 -6.67
N ARG A 51 -2.10 -14.94 -7.11
CA ARG A 51 -3.39 -14.66 -6.45
C ARG A 51 -3.45 -15.24 -5.04
N ASN A 52 -2.80 -16.37 -4.80
CA ASN A 52 -2.74 -17.01 -3.49
C ASN A 52 -2.08 -16.08 -2.47
N ILE A 53 -0.87 -15.61 -2.77
CA ILE A 53 -0.10 -14.72 -1.92
C ILE A 53 -0.82 -13.38 -1.74
N LEU A 54 -1.33 -12.81 -2.83
CA LEU A 54 -2.02 -11.52 -2.82
C LEU A 54 -3.15 -11.45 -1.78
N VAL A 55 -4.08 -12.42 -1.77
CA VAL A 55 -5.19 -12.40 -0.80
C VAL A 55 -4.81 -12.98 0.57
N SER A 56 -3.90 -13.96 0.63
CA SER A 56 -3.49 -14.55 1.90
C SER A 56 -2.71 -13.55 2.76
N GLU A 57 -1.86 -12.73 2.15
CA GLU A 57 -1.07 -11.73 2.87
C GLU A 57 -1.95 -10.56 3.33
N ILE A 58 -2.80 -9.99 2.46
CA ILE A 58 -3.59 -8.81 2.82
C ILE A 58 -4.60 -9.10 3.95
N THR A 59 -5.02 -10.36 4.09
CA THR A 59 -5.92 -10.82 5.18
C THR A 59 -5.20 -11.16 6.48
N THR A 60 -3.87 -11.20 6.49
CA THR A 60 -3.08 -11.51 7.68
C THR A 60 -2.88 -10.25 8.53
N SER A 61 -2.98 -10.39 9.86
CA SER A 61 -2.83 -9.27 10.80
C SER A 61 -1.49 -8.54 10.72
N SER A 62 -0.44 -9.22 10.25
CA SER A 62 0.87 -8.59 10.00
C SER A 62 0.82 -7.48 8.96
N TYR A 63 -0.18 -7.47 8.07
CA TYR A 63 -0.37 -6.44 7.05
C TYR A 63 -1.48 -5.43 7.40
N HIS A 64 -2.08 -5.51 8.60
CA HIS A 64 -3.05 -4.50 9.04
C HIS A 64 -2.46 -3.08 9.01
N PRO A 65 -1.21 -2.81 9.44
CA PRO A 65 -0.65 -1.47 9.35
C PRO A 65 -0.56 -0.93 7.91
N LEU A 66 -0.26 -1.78 6.91
CA LEU A 66 -0.34 -1.38 5.50
C LEU A 66 -1.77 -0.97 5.12
N ARG A 67 -2.77 -1.74 5.56
CA ARG A 67 -4.20 -1.45 5.29
C ARG A 67 -4.68 -0.18 6.00
N GLU A 68 -4.23 0.05 7.22
CA GLU A 68 -4.47 1.33 7.92
C GLU A 68 -3.80 2.50 7.21
N ALA A 69 -2.62 2.29 6.62
CA ALA A 69 -1.95 3.31 5.82
C ALA A 69 -2.78 3.69 4.58
N TYR A 70 -3.54 2.77 3.96
CA TYR A 70 -4.48 3.13 2.89
C TYR A 70 -5.53 4.14 3.36
N TYR A 71 -6.10 3.94 4.56
CA TYR A 71 -7.04 4.87 5.17
C TYR A 71 -6.38 6.23 5.46
N GLU A 72 -5.23 6.24 6.12
CA GLU A 72 -4.53 7.47 6.49
C GLU A 72 -4.11 8.27 5.26
N TYR A 73 -3.55 7.59 4.26
CA TYR A 73 -3.12 8.19 3.00
C TYR A 73 -4.28 8.85 2.24
N HIS A 74 -5.38 8.13 2.03
CA HIS A 74 -6.48 8.64 1.21
C HIS A 74 -7.41 9.56 1.99
N ARG A 75 -7.90 9.13 3.16
CA ARG A 75 -8.95 9.86 3.90
C ARG A 75 -8.42 11.02 4.73
N LEU A 76 -7.22 10.89 5.29
CA LEU A 76 -6.61 11.92 6.14
C LEU A 76 -5.55 12.75 5.39
N GLY A 77 -4.99 12.20 4.31
CA GLY A 77 -4.11 12.88 3.38
C GLY A 77 -4.87 13.52 2.23
N LEU A 78 -5.15 12.74 1.17
CA LEU A 78 -5.67 13.27 -0.10
C LEU A 78 -6.99 14.05 0.05
N ASP A 79 -7.96 13.52 0.78
CA ASP A 79 -9.26 14.17 0.99
C ASP A 79 -9.15 15.49 1.76
N LYS A 80 -8.06 15.67 2.54
CA LYS A 80 -7.80 16.89 3.31
C LYS A 80 -6.98 17.92 2.55
N PHE A 81 -6.45 17.56 1.40
CA PHE A 81 -5.51 18.40 0.66
C PHE A 81 -6.13 19.73 0.18
N ILE A 82 -7.45 19.75 -0.07
CA ILE A 82 -8.17 20.96 -0.49
C ILE A 82 -8.27 21.97 0.67
N ASP A 83 -8.48 21.48 1.90
CA ASP A 83 -8.75 22.33 3.06
C ASP A 83 -7.47 22.68 3.82
N THR A 84 -6.62 21.68 4.10
CA THR A 84 -5.42 21.80 4.94
C THR A 84 -4.21 21.09 4.31
N PRO A 85 -3.60 21.66 3.24
CA PRO A 85 -2.50 21.00 2.51
C PRO A 85 -1.30 20.61 3.37
N PHE A 86 -0.92 21.45 4.33
CA PHE A 86 0.20 21.17 5.24
C PHE A 86 -0.08 19.94 6.12
N GLU A 87 -1.23 19.90 6.77
CA GLU A 87 -1.66 18.76 7.60
C GLU A 87 -1.83 17.49 6.76
N ALA A 88 -2.38 17.63 5.54
CA ALA A 88 -2.53 16.54 4.60
C ALA A 88 -1.18 15.88 4.25
N ARG A 89 -0.14 16.67 3.94
CA ARG A 89 1.22 16.16 3.70
C ARG A 89 1.80 15.44 4.92
N GLN A 90 1.61 15.98 6.12
CA GLN A 90 2.03 15.31 7.36
C GLN A 90 1.32 13.96 7.55
N ASN A 91 0.03 13.86 7.22
CA ASN A 91 -0.72 12.61 7.30
C ASN A 91 -0.28 11.60 6.23
N VAL A 92 0.05 12.06 5.02
CA VAL A 92 0.64 11.21 3.98
C VAL A 92 2.00 10.68 4.43
N LEU A 93 2.85 11.52 5.04
CA LEU A 93 4.15 11.09 5.56
C LEU A 93 3.98 10.00 6.63
N LYS A 94 3.09 10.19 7.61
CA LYS A 94 2.77 9.19 8.63
C LYS A 94 2.29 7.85 8.04
N ALA A 95 1.50 7.90 6.96
CA ALA A 95 1.07 6.69 6.27
C ALA A 95 2.28 5.95 5.65
N ILE A 96 3.23 6.68 5.06
CA ILE A 96 4.45 6.11 4.48
C ILE A 96 5.38 5.56 5.57
N GLU A 97 5.53 6.23 6.71
CA GLU A 97 6.27 5.72 7.88
C GLU A 97 5.66 4.39 8.37
N LYS A 98 4.32 4.33 8.47
CA LYS A 98 3.62 3.10 8.84
C LYS A 98 3.89 1.97 7.84
N ILE A 99 3.94 2.28 6.54
CA ILE A 99 4.32 1.33 5.49
C ILE A 99 5.76 0.87 5.67
N GLN A 100 6.70 1.79 5.95
CA GLN A 100 8.10 1.47 6.20
C GLN A 100 8.27 0.51 7.38
N GLU A 101 7.65 0.82 8.52
CA GLU A 101 7.69 -0.03 9.71
C GLU A 101 7.10 -1.42 9.46
N ASN A 102 5.99 -1.49 8.72
CA ASN A 102 5.36 -2.75 8.36
C ASN A 102 6.27 -3.58 7.45
N LYS A 103 6.83 -2.95 6.42
CA LYS A 103 7.73 -3.58 5.45
C LYS A 103 8.98 -4.15 6.12
N ARG A 104 9.57 -3.45 7.10
CA ARG A 104 10.73 -3.93 7.88
C ARG A 104 10.47 -5.24 8.62
N ARG A 105 9.22 -5.57 8.94
CA ARG A 105 8.83 -6.78 9.69
C ARG A 105 8.16 -7.85 8.81
N ALA A 106 7.85 -7.52 7.56
CA ALA A 106 7.12 -8.40 6.66
C ALA A 106 8.02 -9.51 6.08
N THR A 107 7.40 -10.63 5.74
CA THR A 107 8.08 -11.79 5.12
C THR A 107 8.07 -11.76 3.59
N SER A 108 7.36 -10.79 3.02
CA SER A 108 7.16 -10.58 1.58
C SER A 108 6.98 -9.09 1.33
N ASN A 109 7.51 -8.62 0.19
CA ASN A 109 7.36 -7.23 -0.22
C ASN A 109 6.17 -6.97 -1.15
N TYR A 110 5.47 -8.03 -1.59
CA TYR A 110 4.58 -7.96 -2.74
C TYR A 110 3.47 -6.91 -2.58
N LEU A 111 2.86 -6.80 -1.39
CA LEU A 111 1.79 -5.83 -1.15
C LEU A 111 2.28 -4.38 -1.07
N PHE A 112 3.51 -4.15 -0.58
CA PHE A 112 4.10 -2.81 -0.58
C PHE A 112 4.50 -2.39 -1.99
N ASP A 113 5.05 -3.32 -2.77
CA ASP A 113 5.40 -3.08 -4.17
C ASP A 113 4.14 -2.65 -4.95
N ILE A 114 2.99 -3.31 -4.73
CA ILE A 114 1.71 -2.89 -5.35
C ILE A 114 1.33 -1.45 -4.97
N PHE A 115 1.52 -1.06 -3.71
CA PHE A 115 1.23 0.31 -3.27
C PHE A 115 2.11 1.31 -4.01
N PHE A 116 3.42 1.10 -4.02
CA PHE A 116 4.36 2.04 -4.64
C PHE A 116 4.28 2.05 -6.17
N ASP A 117 4.09 0.89 -6.82
CA ASP A 117 3.82 0.79 -8.26
C ASP A 117 2.62 1.67 -8.67
N ALA A 118 1.62 1.80 -7.78
CA ALA A 118 0.44 2.61 -8.02
C ALA A 118 0.60 4.08 -7.62
N LYS A 119 1.44 4.39 -6.61
CA LYS A 119 1.42 5.67 -5.90
C LYS A 119 2.70 6.50 -5.99
N ALA A 120 3.81 5.97 -6.48
CA ALA A 120 5.12 6.66 -6.46
C ALA A 120 5.06 8.09 -7.05
N ARG A 121 4.48 8.26 -8.24
CA ARG A 121 4.34 9.58 -8.88
C ARG A 121 3.43 10.54 -8.11
N GLU A 122 2.35 10.03 -7.51
CA GLU A 122 1.44 10.82 -6.68
C GLU A 122 2.14 11.28 -5.39
N VAL A 123 2.91 10.38 -4.76
CA VAL A 123 3.75 10.69 -3.59
C VAL A 123 4.78 11.77 -3.92
N SER A 124 5.50 11.64 -5.03
CA SER A 124 6.46 12.66 -5.45
C SER A 124 5.80 14.03 -5.61
N ALA A 125 4.67 14.09 -6.33
CA ALA A 125 3.92 15.33 -6.53
C ALA A 125 3.39 15.95 -5.22
N ILE A 126 2.97 15.12 -4.26
CA ILE A 126 2.49 15.59 -2.94
C ILE A 126 3.59 16.35 -2.19
N PHE A 127 4.83 15.85 -2.23
CA PHE A 127 5.96 16.40 -1.47
C PHE A 127 6.80 17.43 -2.22
N ASP A 128 6.67 17.54 -3.55
CA ASP A 128 7.43 18.51 -4.35
C ASP A 128 7.23 19.95 -3.84
N GLU A 129 5.99 20.30 -3.50
CA GLU A 129 5.58 21.59 -2.94
C GLU A 129 5.60 21.65 -1.40
N ALA A 130 6.20 20.67 -0.72
CA ALA A 130 6.36 20.70 0.73
C ALA A 130 7.47 21.66 1.16
N ASP A 131 7.43 22.12 2.41
CA ASP A 131 8.56 22.80 3.03
C ASP A 131 9.80 21.89 3.03
N THR A 132 10.99 22.48 2.93
CA THR A 132 12.26 21.76 2.73
C THR A 132 12.48 20.64 3.76
N ASP A 133 12.21 20.87 5.04
CA ASP A 133 12.40 19.86 6.08
C ASP A 133 11.53 18.62 5.84
N LEU A 134 10.23 18.82 5.56
CA LEU A 134 9.28 17.74 5.31
C LEU A 134 9.59 17.01 4.00
N ARG A 135 10.03 17.75 2.98
CA ARG A 135 10.40 17.20 1.68
C ARG A 135 11.61 16.27 1.78
N LEU A 136 12.65 16.70 2.50
CA LEU A 136 13.85 15.89 2.74
C LEU A 136 13.55 14.67 3.62
N GLU A 137 12.71 14.82 4.64
CA GLU A 137 12.26 13.70 5.48
C GLU A 137 11.52 12.64 4.65
N ALA A 138 10.60 13.07 3.79
CA ALA A 138 9.90 12.17 2.86
C ALA A 138 10.87 11.45 1.93
N TYR A 139 11.84 12.16 1.36
CA TYR A 139 12.87 11.57 0.49
C TYR A 139 13.67 10.48 1.20
N GLU A 140 14.14 10.73 2.43
CA GLU A 140 14.91 9.74 3.20
C GLU A 140 14.10 8.46 3.49
N ILE A 141 12.83 8.61 3.87
CA ILE A 141 11.94 7.47 4.11
C ILE A 141 11.69 6.69 2.81
N LEU A 142 11.41 7.39 1.70
CA LEU A 142 11.14 6.76 0.40
C LEU A 142 12.37 6.06 -0.15
N ARG A 143 13.57 6.60 0.08
CA ARG A 143 14.83 5.96 -0.34
C ARG A 143 15.01 4.58 0.30
N GLU A 144 14.62 4.43 1.56
CA GLU A 144 14.67 3.14 2.26
C GLU A 144 13.51 2.22 1.86
N THR A 145 12.33 2.79 1.66
CA THR A 145 11.07 2.04 1.57
C THR A 145 10.72 1.64 0.14
N ASP A 146 11.13 2.42 -0.87
CA ASP A 146 10.76 2.24 -2.27
C ASP A 146 11.92 2.49 -3.24
N GLN A 147 12.91 1.60 -3.18
CA GLN A 147 14.10 1.67 -4.03
C GLN A 147 13.80 1.48 -5.54
N GLY A 148 12.64 0.89 -5.88
CA GLY A 148 12.26 0.64 -7.27
C GLY A 148 11.91 1.90 -8.06
N HIS A 149 11.58 2.99 -7.37
CA HIS A 149 11.09 4.23 -7.97
C HIS A 149 11.93 5.45 -7.57
N LEU A 150 13.20 5.28 -7.18
CA LEU A 150 14.05 6.40 -6.74
C LEU A 150 14.11 7.56 -7.73
N SER A 151 14.08 7.29 -9.04
CA SER A 151 14.08 8.32 -10.08
C SER A 151 12.86 9.24 -10.02
N GLU A 152 11.73 8.76 -9.48
CA GLU A 152 10.52 9.58 -9.28
C GLU A 152 10.66 10.54 -8.10
N TYR A 153 11.62 10.32 -7.20
CA TYR A 153 11.80 11.07 -5.95
C TYR A 153 12.99 12.03 -5.97
N GLU A 154 13.77 12.09 -7.06
CA GLU A 154 14.98 12.92 -7.16
C GLU A 154 14.71 14.42 -6.97
N ASN A 155 13.53 14.89 -7.39
CA ASN A 155 13.09 16.27 -7.22
C ASN A 155 12.98 16.69 -5.74
N LEU A 156 12.76 15.72 -4.83
CA LEU A 156 12.60 15.98 -3.40
C LEU A 156 13.92 16.30 -2.67
N GLN A 157 15.08 16.19 -3.35
CA GLN A 157 16.39 16.48 -2.74
C GLN A 157 16.75 17.98 -2.70
N ASN A 158 16.13 18.76 -3.59
CA ASN A 158 16.37 20.20 -3.71
C ASN A 158 15.31 20.97 -2.93
#